data_AF-A0A7I7Y085-F1
#
_entry.id   AF-A0A7I7Y085-F1
#
_cell.length_a   1.000
_cell.length_b   1.000
_cell.length_c   1.000
_cell.angle_alpha   90.00
_cell.angle_beta   90.00
_cell.angle_gamma   90.00
#
_symmetry.space_group_name_H-M   'P 1'
#
loop_
_entity.id
_entity.type
_entity.pdbx_description
1 polymer ?
#
loop_
_entity_poly.entity_id
_entity_poly.type
_entity_poly.pdbx_seq_one_letter_code
_entity_poly.pdbx_strand_id
1 'polypeptide(L)' 'MDRFDREILDYVRSWVCYGGPPADAVMMTFGMTPEQLAARVESIVSAEKARIEQELRRPWLRVQTARKASP' A
#
# COMPACT_ATOMS: atom_id res chain seq x y z
N MET A 1 6.63 -2.34 -1.61
CA MET A 1 5.74 -1.29 -2.14
C MET A 1 6.58 -0.34 -2.97
N ASP A 2 6.24 -0.20 -4.25
CA ASP A 2 6.95 0.69 -5.16
C ASP A 2 6.39 2.14 -5.11
N ARG A 3 6.91 3.03 -5.97
CA ARG A 3 6.45 4.43 -6.03
C ARG A 3 5.02 4.53 -6.56
N PHE A 4 4.67 3.74 -7.56
CA PHE A 4 3.37 3.79 -8.21
C PHE A 4 2.27 3.29 -7.26
N ASP A 5 2.55 2.25 -6.47
CA ASP A 5 1.68 1.79 -5.40
C ASP A 5 1.38 2.90 -4.38
N ARG A 6 2.39 3.72 -4.02
CA ARG A 6 2.20 4.86 -3.11
C ARG A 6 1.32 5.94 -3.74
N GLU A 7 1.55 6.27 -5.00
CA GLU A 7 0.73 7.25 -5.74
C GLU A 7 -0.74 6.82 -5.83
N ILE A 8 -1.00 5.52 -6.05
CA ILE A 8 -2.35 4.94 -6.00
C ILE A 8 -2.99 5.10 -4.62
N LEU A 9 -2.26 4.74 -3.56
CA LEU A 9 -2.78 4.84 -2.19
C LEU A 9 -3.06 6.29 -1.77
N ASP A 10 -2.16 7.21 -2.11
CA ASP A 10 -2.32 8.63 -1.81
C ASP A 10 -3.51 9.23 -2.56
N TYR A 11 -3.70 8.86 -3.83
CA TYR A 11 -4.86 9.25 -4.60
C TYR A 11 -6.15 8.72 -3.99
N VAL A 12 -6.26 7.42 -3.74
CA VAL A 12 -7.48 6.85 -3.13
C VAL A 12 -7.77 7.48 -1.77
N ARG A 13 -6.72 7.73 -0.98
CA ARG A 13 -6.81 8.41 0.32
C ARG A 13 -7.38 9.82 0.21
N SER A 14 -7.02 10.61 -0.81
CA SER A 14 -7.58 11.96 -1.00
C SER A 14 -9.07 11.95 -1.32
N TRP A 15 -9.60 10.83 -1.83
CA TRP A 15 -11.00 10.68 -2.22
C TRP A 15 -11.89 10.01 -1.16
N VAL A 16 -11.34 9.61 0.00
CA VAL A 16 -12.09 8.89 1.06
C VAL A 16 -13.32 9.67 1.53
N CYS A 17 -13.22 10.99 1.66
CA CYS A 17 -14.33 11.84 2.11
C CYS A 17 -15.48 11.94 1.09
N TYR A 18 -15.26 11.53 -0.15
CA TYR A 18 -16.20 11.67 -1.26
C TYR A 18 -16.79 10.32 -1.73
N GLY A 19 -16.45 9.22 -1.06
CA GLY A 19 -16.90 7.87 -1.45
C GLY A 19 -16.06 7.22 -2.55
N GLY A 20 -14.96 7.84 -2.96
CA GLY A 20 -14.03 7.33 -3.98
C GLY A 20 -13.93 8.23 -5.22
N PRO A 21 -12.90 8.02 -6.05
CA PRO A 21 -12.68 8.80 -7.26
C PRO A 21 -13.69 8.43 -8.36
N PRO A 22 -14.18 9.41 -9.15
CA PRO A 22 -15.06 9.13 -10.28
C PRO A 22 -14.30 8.44 -11.43
N ALA A 23 -15.02 7.69 -12.25
CA ALA A 23 -14.42 6.78 -13.24
C ALA A 23 -13.56 7.48 -14.31
N ASP A 24 -14.00 8.65 -14.75
CA ASP A 24 -13.27 9.51 -15.67
C ASP A 24 -11.94 9.99 -15.06
N ALA A 25 -11.94 10.42 -13.80
CA ALA A 25 -10.72 10.84 -13.11
C ALA A 25 -9.74 9.68 -12.92
N VAL A 26 -10.21 8.47 -12.60
CA VAL A 26 -9.35 7.27 -12.52
C VAL A 26 -8.73 6.95 -13.88
N MET A 27 -9.53 6.99 -14.95
CA MET A 27 -9.05 6.74 -16.32
C MET A 27 -8.01 7.78 -16.75
N MET A 28 -8.25 9.07 -16.48
CA MET A 28 -7.31 10.14 -16.84
C MET A 28 -6.01 10.08 -16.04
N THR A 29 -6.07 9.67 -14.78
CA THR A 29 -4.90 9.68 -13.88
C THR A 29 -4.03 8.42 -14.04
N PHE A 30 -4.65 7.25 -14.14
CA PHE A 30 -3.95 5.96 -14.11
C PHE A 30 -4.14 5.10 -15.35
N GLY A 31 -5.02 5.48 -16.29
CA GLY A 31 -5.36 4.65 -17.45
C GLY A 31 -6.08 3.37 -17.08
N MET A 32 -6.85 3.38 -15.98
CA MET A 32 -7.53 2.22 -15.42
C MET A 32 -9.01 2.48 -15.19
N THR A 33 -9.81 1.42 -15.09
CA THR A 33 -11.19 1.52 -14.59
C THR A 33 -11.21 1.56 -13.05
N PRO A 34 -12.29 2.05 -12.42
CA PRO A 34 -12.44 2.00 -10.96
C PRO A 34 -12.29 0.59 -10.37
N GLU A 35 -12.76 -0.43 -11.07
CA GLU A 35 -12.66 -1.83 -10.63
C GLU A 35 -11.21 -2.31 -10.64
N GLN A 36 -10.44 -1.93 -11.66
CA GLN A 36 -9.01 -2.21 -11.74
C GLN A 36 -8.24 -1.48 -10.63
N LEU A 37 -8.61 -0.23 -10.32
CA LEU A 37 -8.04 0.53 -9.21
C LEU A 37 -8.34 -0.18 -7.87
N ALA A 38 -9.58 -0.61 -7.64
CA ALA A 38 -9.96 -1.33 -6.43
C ALA A 38 -9.18 -2.64 -6.28
N ALA A 39 -9.10 -3.45 -7.34
CA ALA A 39 -8.32 -4.69 -7.33
C ALA A 39 -6.82 -4.43 -7.08
N ARG A 40 -6.28 -3.33 -7.61
CA ARG A 40 -4.89 -2.94 -7.38
C ARG A 40 -4.65 -2.53 -5.93
N VAL A 41 -5.54 -1.74 -5.34
CA VAL A 41 -5.48 -1.37 -3.91
C VAL A 41 -5.52 -2.60 -3.01
N GLU A 42 -6.44 -3.52 -3.26
CA GLU A 42 -6.54 -4.77 -2.50
C GLU A 42 -5.25 -5.59 -2.57
N SER A 43 -4.66 -5.68 -3.77
CA SER A 43 -3.39 -6.38 -3.99
C SER A 43 -2.24 -5.75 -3.19
N ILE A 44 -2.15 -4.41 -3.19
CA ILE A 44 -1.13 -3.66 -2.44
C ILE A 44 -1.29 -3.91 -0.93
N VAL A 45 -2.52 -3.78 -0.41
CA VAL A 45 -2.82 -3.98 1.02
C VAL A 45 -2.55 -5.43 1.44
N SER A 46 -2.93 -6.40 0.61
CA SER A 46 -2.69 -7.83 0.87
C SER A 46 -1.19 -8.14 0.94
N ALA A 47 -0.41 -7.65 -0.02
CA ALA A 47 1.03 -7.83 -0.04
C ALA A 47 1.71 -7.21 1.20
N GLU A 48 1.28 -6.02 1.62
CA GLU A 48 1.81 -5.37 2.81
C GLU A 48 1.46 -6.11 4.10
N LYS A 49 0.22 -6.58 4.24
CA LYS A 49 -0.20 -7.43 5.36
C LYS A 49 0.63 -8.71 5.44
N ALA A 50 0.86 -9.37 4.31
CA ALA A 50 1.70 -10.56 4.24
C ALA A 50 3.15 -10.27 4.66
N ARG A 51 3.71 -9.12 4.24
CA ARG A 51 5.05 -8.69 4.66
C ARG A 51 5.14 -8.49 6.17
N ILE A 52 4.19 -7.73 6.74
CA ILE A 52 4.12 -7.46 8.19
C ILE A 52 3.97 -8.77 8.97
N GLU A 53 3.12 -9.69 8.51
CA GLU A 53 2.94 -10.98 9.16
C GLU A 53 4.24 -11.81 9.17
N GLN A 54 4.99 -11.82 8.06
CA GLN A 54 6.29 -12.50 7.98
C GLN A 54 7.31 -11.90 8.94
N GLU A 55 7.34 -10.56 9.07
CA GLU A 55 8.21 -9.86 10.03
C GLU A 55 7.84 -10.21 11.48
N LEU A 56 6.54 -10.22 11.80
CA LEU A 56 6.05 -10.57 13.14
C LEU A 56 6.34 -12.02 13.52
N ARG A 57 6.27 -12.96 12.55
CA ARG A 57 6.61 -14.38 12.74
C ARG A 57 8.09 -14.63 13.02
N ARG A 58 8.97 -13.64 12.85
CA ARG A 58 10.41 -13.73 13.15
C ARG A 58 10.82 -12.73 14.23
N PRO A 59 10.32 -12.87 15.48
CA PRO A 59 10.52 -11.87 16.53
C PRO A 59 11.98 -11.60 16.87
N TRP A 60 12.89 -12.57 16.69
CA TRP A 60 14.33 -12.41 16.93
C TRP A 60 15.06 -11.53 15.91
N LEU A 61 14.47 -11.23 14.74
CA LEU A 61 15.03 -10.24 13.81
C LEU A 61 14.95 -8.81 14.37
N ARG A 62 13.97 -8.51 15.25
CA ARG A 62 13.86 -7.23 15.96
C ARG A 62 14.98 -7.01 16.98
N VAL A 63 15.57 -8.09 17.51
CA VAL A 63 16.65 -8.03 18.51
C VAL A 63 18.01 -7.73 17.86
N GLN A 64 18.20 -8.08 16.58
CA GLN A 64 19.49 -7.90 15.90
C GLN A 64 19.75 -6.45 15.45
N THR A 65 18.70 -5.70 15.08
CA THR A 65 18.83 -4.26 14.78
C THR A 65 19.16 -3.45 16.02
N ALA A 66 18.59 -3.79 17.19
CA ALA A 66 18.93 -3.16 18.46
C ALA A 66 20.41 -3.39 18.87
N ARG A 67 20.96 -4.57 18.60
CA ARG A 67 22.37 -4.91 18.91
C ARG A 67 23.41 -4.22 18.00
N LYS A 68 23.01 -3.75 16.82
CA LYS A 68 23.88 -3.00 15.90
C LYS A 68 23.86 -1.48 16.14
N ALA A 69 22.95 -0.99 16.98
CA ALA A 69 22.80 0.42 17.33
C ALA A 69 23.33 0.76 18.74
N SER A 70 24.10 -0.14 19.37
CA SER A 70 24.94 0.20 20.53
C SER A 70 26.32 0.66 20.03
N PRO A 71 26.73 1.91 20.28
CA PRO A 71 28.14 2.30 20.28
C PRO A 71 28.91 1.65 21.44
#